data_AF-A0AAU9R2L8-F1
#
_entry.id   AF-A0AAU9R2L8-F1
#
_cell.length_a   1.000
_cell.length_b   1.000
_cell.length_c   1.000
_cell.angle_alpha   90.00
_cell.angle_beta   90.00
_cell.angle_gamma   90.00
#
_symmetry.space_group_name_H-M   'P 1'
#
loop_
_entity.id
_entity.type
_entity.pdbx_description
1 polymer ?
#
loop_
_entity_poly.entity_id
_entity_poly.type
_entity_poly.pdbx_seq_one_letter_code
_entity_poly.pdbx_strand_id
1 'polypeptide(L)'
;MFLTDPQSIAASFPQIVACYGDDYQLNNGLLAPFYERGELRGLVAVENLNPALNLDFNDLIELTADFVGAKVTGKNLEEQRDNDVLTKLNDRHPYLAKLNFYQKSQTSRTVGVAFMDLNGLKKANDELGHDAGDKMLIASGNLISQAFGRDYVYRVGGDEFVVLDDQSSQTEFESHCAAFEKALT
;
A
#
# COMPACT_ATOMS: atom_id res chain seq x y z
N MET A 1 11.47 14.18 -1.37
CA MET A 1 12.68 13.36 -1.63
C MET A 1 12.82 12.44 -0.42
N PHE A 2 12.72 11.11 -0.60
CA PHE A 2 12.81 10.14 0.51
C PHE A 2 14.25 9.59 0.50
N LEU A 3 15.12 10.18 1.31
CA LEU A 3 16.53 9.75 1.40
C LEU A 3 16.68 8.93 2.67
N THR A 4 16.92 7.63 2.53
CA THR A 4 17.03 6.70 3.66
C THR A 4 18.42 6.11 3.80
N ASP A 5 19.26 6.22 2.77
CA ASP A 5 20.65 5.78 2.83
C ASP A 5 21.59 6.98 3.08
N PRO A 6 22.67 6.78 3.86
CA PRO A 6 23.60 7.86 4.19
C PRO A 6 24.29 8.52 2.99
N GLN A 7 24.52 7.79 1.88
CA GLN A 7 25.24 8.32 0.72
C GLN A 7 24.38 9.34 -0.03
N SER A 8 23.10 9.04 -0.24
CA SER A 8 22.16 9.96 -0.89
C SER A 8 21.89 11.21 -0.04
N ILE A 9 21.85 11.06 1.29
CA ILE A 9 21.75 12.19 2.23
C ILE A 9 23.00 13.07 2.12
N ALA A 10 24.20 12.48 2.11
CA ALA A 10 25.47 13.22 1.97
C ALA A 10 25.58 13.97 0.65
N ALA A 11 25.12 13.37 -0.45
CA ALA A 11 25.12 14.00 -1.76
C ALA A 11 24.15 15.19 -1.85
N SER A 12 22.97 15.07 -1.23
CA SER A 12 21.91 16.09 -1.31
C SER A 12 22.07 17.20 -0.26
N PHE A 13 22.60 16.85 0.91
CA PHE A 13 22.77 17.73 2.06
C PHE A 13 24.16 17.55 2.69
N PRO A 14 25.25 17.88 1.96
CA PRO A 14 26.61 17.68 2.44
C PRO A 14 26.89 18.45 3.74
N GLN A 15 26.26 19.63 3.94
CA GLN A 15 26.37 20.35 5.21
C GLN A 15 25.78 19.60 6.42
N ILE A 16 24.71 18.81 6.23
CA ILE A 16 24.11 18.03 7.31
C ILE A 16 25.03 16.87 7.67
N VAL A 17 25.57 16.16 6.68
CA VAL A 17 26.48 15.03 6.93
C VAL A 17 27.82 15.49 7.49
N ALA A 18 28.32 16.66 7.06
CA ALA A 18 29.50 17.28 7.66
C ALA A 18 29.31 17.62 9.14
N CYS A 19 28.08 17.94 9.57
CA CYS A 19 27.79 18.11 10.99
C CYS A 19 27.95 16.78 11.75
N TYR A 20 27.47 15.65 11.21
CA TYR A 20 27.51 14.32 11.86
C TYR A 20 28.85 13.56 11.75
N GLY A 21 29.97 14.25 11.45
CA GLY A 21 31.31 13.62 11.43
C GLY A 21 31.85 13.28 12.83
N ASP A 22 33.11 12.83 12.91
CA ASP A 22 33.75 12.37 14.16
C ASP A 22 33.74 13.41 15.31
N ASP A 23 33.62 14.70 14.97
CA ASP A 23 33.58 15.82 15.92
C ASP A 23 32.15 16.34 16.21
N TYR A 24 31.10 15.61 15.81
CA TYR A 24 29.71 16.03 16.07
C TYR A 24 29.44 16.19 17.56
N GLN A 25 28.86 17.33 17.92
CA GLN A 25 28.37 17.62 19.26
C GLN A 25 26.94 18.12 19.18
N LEU A 26 26.03 17.49 19.92
CA LEU A 26 24.67 17.95 20.11
C LEU A 26 24.68 19.05 21.18
N ASN A 27 24.55 20.31 20.76
CA ASN A 27 24.56 21.47 21.66
C ASN A 27 23.16 21.81 22.19
N ASN A 28 22.15 21.73 21.31
CA ASN A 28 20.75 21.90 21.64
C ASN A 28 19.88 21.09 20.68
N GLY A 29 18.64 20.84 21.06
CA GLY A 29 17.68 20.17 20.19
C GLY A 29 16.24 20.43 20.60
N LEU A 30 15.35 20.41 19.61
CA LEU A 30 13.91 20.35 19.77
C LEU A 30 13.44 18.99 19.28
N LEU A 31 12.64 18.30 20.09
CA LEU A 31 12.13 16.98 19.76
C LEU A 31 10.62 16.95 19.98
N ALA A 32 9.90 16.44 18.99
CA ALA A 32 8.48 16.12 19.13
C ALA A 32 8.26 14.64 18.76
N PRO A 33 7.77 13.81 19.70
CA PRO A 33 7.44 12.42 19.40
C PRO A 33 6.19 12.34 18.51
N PHE A 34 6.12 11.34 17.63
CA PHE A 34 4.88 11.00 16.95
C PHE A 34 4.44 9.58 17.29
N TYR A 35 3.11 9.41 17.34
CA TYR A 35 2.48 8.20 17.81
C TYR A 35 1.64 7.57 16.71
N GLU A 36 1.51 6.25 16.78
CA GLU A 36 0.49 5.49 16.06
C GLU A 36 -0.33 4.71 17.09
N ARG A 37 -1.65 4.94 17.12
CA ARG A 37 -2.58 4.25 18.05
C ARG A 37 -2.11 4.28 19.52
N GLY A 38 -1.47 5.36 19.93
CA GLY A 38 -0.94 5.55 21.28
C GLY A 38 0.45 4.95 21.53
N GLU A 39 1.03 4.23 20.56
CA GLU A 39 2.40 3.73 20.62
C GLU A 39 3.38 4.73 19.99
N LEU A 40 4.50 4.99 20.66
CA LEU A 40 5.58 5.82 20.11
C LEU A 40 6.19 5.13 18.89
N ARG A 41 6.11 5.76 17.71
CA ARG A 41 6.67 5.21 16.46
C ARG A 41 7.95 5.90 16.01
N GLY A 42 8.20 7.09 16.51
CA GLY A 42 9.42 7.81 16.23
C GLY A 42 9.34 9.24 16.76
N LEU A 43 10.24 10.08 16.28
CA LEU A 43 10.30 11.48 16.64
C LEU A 43 10.69 12.32 15.43
N VAL A 44 10.28 13.58 15.47
CA VAL A 44 10.82 14.66 14.64
C VAL A 44 11.81 15.42 15.51
N ALA A 45 13.04 15.60 15.00
CA ALA A 45 14.09 16.33 15.70
C ALA A 45 14.62 17.48 14.85
N VAL A 46 14.94 18.58 15.52
CA VAL A 46 15.77 19.67 15.01
C VAL A 46 16.96 19.78 15.95
N GLU A 47 18.16 19.56 15.46
CA GLU A 47 19.39 19.57 16.23
C GLU A 47 20.24 20.81 15.90
N ASN A 48 20.98 21.30 16.89
CA ASN A 48 21.90 22.44 16.75
C ASN A 48 21.24 23.68 16.12
N LEU A 49 20.00 23.97 16.55
CA LEU A 49 19.26 25.16 16.17
C LEU A 49 20.04 26.40 16.58
N ASN A 50 20.28 27.29 15.62
CA ASN A 50 20.94 28.57 15.89
C ASN A 50 20.06 29.44 16.81
N PRO A 51 20.47 29.69 18.07
CA PRO A 51 19.65 30.44 19.02
C PRO A 51 19.41 31.90 18.59
N ALA A 52 20.26 32.45 17.72
CA ALA A 52 20.12 33.80 17.19
C ALA A 52 18.92 33.99 16.25
N LEU A 53 18.29 32.89 15.81
CA LEU A 53 17.08 32.97 14.98
C LEU A 53 15.87 33.51 15.75
N ASN A 54 15.86 33.40 17.08
CA ASN A 54 14.79 33.91 17.96
C ASN A 54 13.37 33.55 17.49
N LEU A 55 13.17 32.29 17.12
CA LEU A 55 11.91 31.72 16.67
C LEU A 55 11.39 30.74 17.73
N ASP A 56 10.10 30.80 18.04
CA ASP A 56 9.42 29.76 18.81
C ASP A 56 8.98 28.66 17.86
N PHE A 57 9.63 27.51 17.95
CA PHE A 57 9.41 26.36 17.08
C PHE A 57 8.61 25.24 17.75
N ASN A 58 8.22 25.39 19.01
CA ASN A 58 7.59 24.30 19.78
C ASN A 58 6.28 23.87 19.12
N ASP A 59 5.38 24.83 18.85
CA ASP A 59 4.10 24.53 18.19
C ASP A 59 4.30 23.95 16.78
N LEU A 60 5.31 24.41 16.05
CA LEU A 60 5.55 23.96 14.68
C LEU A 60 6.11 22.53 14.64
N ILE A 61 7.06 22.19 15.52
CA ILE A 61 7.63 20.84 15.56
C ILE A 61 6.61 19.82 16.09
N GLU A 62 5.77 20.22 17.06
CA GLU A 62 4.64 19.42 17.53
C GLU A 62 3.63 19.16 16.41
N LEU A 63 3.18 20.20 15.71
CA LEU A 63 2.27 20.06 14.55
C LEU A 63 2.87 19.15 13.46
N THR A 64 4.18 19.26 13.24
CA THR A 64 4.88 18.41 12.27
C THR A 64 4.88 16.95 12.71
N ALA A 65 5.15 16.68 13.99
CA ALA A 65 5.10 15.32 14.53
C ALA A 65 3.68 14.74 14.46
N ASP A 66 2.65 15.51 14.80
CA ASP A 66 1.25 15.10 14.66
C ASP A 66 0.90 14.74 13.21
N PHE A 67 1.31 15.57 12.26
CA PHE A 67 1.09 15.30 10.83
C PHE A 67 1.79 14.01 10.38
N VAL A 68 3.03 13.78 10.80
CA VAL A 68 3.76 12.54 10.51
C VAL A 68 3.03 11.33 11.10
N GLY A 69 2.60 11.41 12.38
CA GLY A 69 1.83 10.34 13.03
C GLY A 69 0.52 10.02 12.32
N ALA A 70 -0.21 11.05 11.89
CA ALA A 70 -1.44 10.89 11.11
C ALA A 70 -1.19 10.22 9.76
N LYS A 71 -0.09 10.57 9.06
CA LYS A 71 0.29 9.93 7.80
C LYS A 71 0.70 8.47 7.96
N VAL A 72 1.46 8.14 9.00
CA VAL A 72 1.83 6.76 9.32
C VAL A 72 0.59 5.92 9.62
N THR A 73 -0.30 6.44 10.47
CA THR A 73 -1.57 5.78 10.81
C THR A 73 -2.44 5.57 9.57
N GLY A 74 -2.57 6.60 8.73
CA GLY A 74 -3.37 6.53 7.49
C GLY A 74 -2.84 5.49 6.51
N LYS A 75 -1.52 5.45 6.29
CA LYS A 75 -0.88 4.44 5.43
C LYS A 75 -1.09 3.03 5.97
N ASN A 76 -0.92 2.81 7.28
CA ASN A 76 -1.14 1.49 7.86
C ASN A 76 -2.60 1.07 7.85
N LEU A 77 -3.54 2.02 7.91
CA LEU A 77 -4.96 1.74 7.69
C LEU A 77 -5.24 1.35 6.24
N GLU A 78 -4.70 2.07 5.26
CA GLU A 78 -4.74 1.68 3.85
C GLU A 78 -4.12 0.29 3.64
N GLU A 79 -3.04 0.00 4.36
CA GLU A 79 -2.34 -1.28 4.35
C GLU A 79 -3.04 -2.41 5.14
N GLN A 80 -4.15 -2.12 5.81
CA GLN A 80 -4.93 -3.09 6.60
C GLN A 80 -6.37 -3.19 6.10
N ARG A 81 -6.65 -2.64 4.93
CA ARG A 81 -7.97 -2.84 4.34
C ARG A 81 -8.05 -4.27 3.84
N ASP A 82 -9.21 -4.88 4.08
CA ASP A 82 -9.50 -6.20 3.55
C ASP A 82 -10.27 -6.13 2.23
N ASN A 83 -10.80 -4.95 1.87
CA ASN A 83 -11.63 -4.81 0.69
C ASN A 83 -11.35 -3.50 -0.05
N ASP A 84 -11.30 -3.59 -1.38
CA ASP A 84 -11.23 -2.46 -2.30
C ASP A 84 -12.48 -1.57 -2.19
N VAL A 85 -12.32 -0.24 -2.21
CA VAL A 85 -13.48 0.68 -2.01
C VAL A 85 -14.47 0.52 -3.16
N LEU A 86 -13.93 0.40 -4.37
CA LEU A 86 -14.67 0.55 -5.60
C LEU A 86 -15.40 -0.74 -5.96
N THR A 87 -14.64 -1.83 -6.12
CA THR A 87 -15.17 -3.12 -6.54
C THR A 87 -15.76 -3.95 -5.39
N LYS A 88 -15.48 -3.55 -4.15
CA LYS A 88 -15.78 -4.33 -2.93
C LYS A 88 -15.10 -5.68 -2.86
N LEU A 89 -14.22 -6.02 -3.79
CA LEU A 89 -13.45 -7.28 -3.77
C LEU A 89 -12.39 -7.25 -2.69
N ASN A 90 -11.78 -8.41 -2.40
CA ASN A 90 -10.62 -8.43 -1.52
C ASN A 90 -9.52 -7.55 -2.14
N ASP A 91 -8.81 -6.78 -1.33
CA ASP A 91 -7.69 -5.99 -1.85
C ASP A 91 -6.36 -6.76 -1.76
N ARG A 92 -5.26 -6.03 -1.95
CA ARG A 92 -3.91 -6.58 -1.93
C ARG A 92 -3.49 -7.16 -0.58
N HIS A 93 -4.03 -6.70 0.56
CA HIS A 93 -3.60 -7.18 1.88
C HIS A 93 -4.09 -8.59 2.18
N PRO A 94 -5.38 -8.93 2.02
CA PRO A 94 -5.83 -10.32 2.14
C PRO A 94 -5.15 -11.24 1.15
N TYR A 95 -4.87 -10.76 -0.07
CA TYR A 95 -4.12 -11.53 -1.07
C TYR A 95 -2.74 -11.94 -0.53
N LEU A 96 -1.94 -10.96 -0.06
CA LEU A 96 -0.62 -11.23 0.50
C LEU A 96 -0.70 -12.08 1.78
N ALA A 97 -1.68 -11.85 2.63
CA ALA A 97 -1.90 -12.65 3.83
C ALA A 97 -2.20 -14.11 3.48
N LYS A 98 -3.04 -14.36 2.46
CA LYS A 98 -3.38 -15.69 1.96
C LYS A 98 -2.17 -16.39 1.35
N LEU A 99 -1.35 -15.68 0.56
CA LEU A 99 -0.08 -16.22 0.05
C LEU A 99 0.89 -16.60 1.16
N ASN A 100 1.08 -15.72 2.16
CA ASN A 100 1.92 -16.01 3.32
C ASN A 100 1.41 -17.22 4.10
N PHE A 101 0.08 -17.37 4.21
CA PHE A 101 -0.54 -18.54 4.82
C PHE A 101 -0.21 -19.82 4.03
N TYR A 102 -0.33 -19.81 2.70
CA TYR A 102 0.04 -20.96 1.88
C TYR A 102 1.53 -21.34 2.00
N GLN A 103 2.42 -20.35 2.05
CA GLN A 103 3.86 -20.58 2.21
C GLN A 103 4.23 -21.20 3.56
N LYS A 104 3.50 -20.83 4.63
CA LYS A 104 3.74 -21.33 5.99
C LYS A 104 3.02 -22.65 6.29
N SER A 105 2.02 -23.01 5.48
CA SER A 105 1.25 -24.24 5.63
C SER A 105 2.15 -25.46 5.40
N GLN A 106 2.24 -26.35 6.40
CA GLN A 106 2.96 -27.62 6.28
C GLN A 106 2.15 -28.70 5.54
N THR A 107 0.87 -28.47 5.31
CA THR A 107 0.02 -29.39 4.52
C THR A 107 0.09 -29.02 3.05
N SER A 108 0.37 -30.01 2.18
CA SER A 108 0.22 -29.85 0.74
C SER A 108 -1.23 -29.50 0.41
N ARG A 109 -1.41 -28.40 -0.34
CA ARG A 109 -2.70 -27.92 -0.81
C ARG A 109 -2.59 -27.59 -2.29
N THR A 110 -3.59 -28.00 -3.07
CA THR A 110 -3.75 -27.56 -4.45
C THR A 110 -4.49 -26.22 -4.44
N VAL A 111 -3.99 -25.26 -5.19
CA VAL A 111 -4.61 -23.93 -5.32
C VAL A 111 -4.70 -23.60 -6.80
N GLY A 112 -5.91 -23.31 -7.28
CA GLY A 112 -6.17 -22.74 -8.60
C GLY A 112 -5.83 -21.26 -8.58
N VAL A 113 -5.10 -20.80 -9.61
CA VAL A 113 -4.67 -19.40 -9.73
C VAL A 113 -4.99 -18.89 -11.13
N ALA A 114 -5.66 -17.75 -11.20
CA ALA A 114 -5.88 -17.01 -12.45
C ALA A 114 -5.45 -15.56 -12.27
N PHE A 115 -4.67 -15.05 -13.22
CA PHE A 115 -4.26 -13.64 -13.29
C PHE A 115 -4.98 -12.98 -14.46
N MET A 116 -5.55 -11.80 -14.23
CA MET A 116 -6.33 -11.06 -15.20
C MET A 116 -5.93 -9.59 -15.17
N ASP A 117 -5.72 -9.03 -16.36
CA ASP A 117 -5.45 -7.61 -16.57
C ASP A 117 -6.56 -7.01 -17.44
N LEU A 118 -7.13 -5.88 -17.00
CA LEU A 118 -8.25 -5.26 -17.68
C LEU A 118 -7.79 -4.42 -18.87
N ASN A 119 -8.00 -4.94 -20.08
CA ASN A 119 -7.70 -4.21 -21.31
C ASN A 119 -8.58 -2.95 -21.48
N GLY A 120 -7.96 -1.83 -21.84
CA GLY A 120 -8.67 -0.62 -22.29
C GLY A 120 -9.13 0.34 -21.20
N LEU A 121 -8.80 0.07 -19.93
CA LEU A 121 -9.18 0.94 -18.81
C LEU A 121 -8.69 2.39 -18.99
N LYS A 122 -7.43 2.57 -19.37
CA LYS A 122 -6.85 3.89 -19.64
C LYS A 122 -7.63 4.64 -20.74
N LYS A 123 -7.96 3.95 -21.83
CA LYS A 123 -8.74 4.54 -22.94
C LYS A 123 -10.12 4.97 -22.46
N ALA A 124 -10.80 4.14 -21.66
CA ALA A 124 -12.09 4.50 -21.07
C ALA A 124 -11.99 5.74 -20.18
N ASN A 125 -10.95 5.84 -19.34
CA ASN A 125 -10.70 7.01 -18.51
C ASN A 125 -10.46 8.27 -19.36
N ASP A 126 -9.61 8.17 -20.38
CA ASP A 126 -9.19 9.31 -21.19
C ASP A 126 -10.32 9.83 -22.10
N GLU A 127 -11.15 8.94 -22.65
CA GLU A 127 -12.21 9.31 -23.61
C GLU A 127 -13.58 9.58 -22.96
N LEU A 128 -13.89 8.89 -21.85
CA LEU A 128 -15.22 8.90 -21.23
C LEU A 128 -15.21 9.38 -19.77
N GLY A 129 -14.04 9.66 -19.21
CA GLY A 129 -13.85 10.10 -17.83
C GLY A 129 -13.71 8.96 -16.82
N HIS A 130 -13.24 9.32 -15.62
CA HIS A 130 -12.96 8.35 -14.55
C HIS A 130 -14.19 7.56 -14.11
N ASP A 131 -15.39 8.16 -14.10
CA ASP A 131 -16.64 7.45 -13.77
C ASP A 131 -16.91 6.26 -14.70
N ALA A 132 -16.49 6.34 -15.97
CA ALA A 132 -16.63 5.25 -16.93
C ALA A 132 -15.64 4.12 -16.66
N GLY A 133 -14.38 4.45 -16.36
CA GLY A 133 -13.38 3.46 -15.93
C GLY A 133 -13.77 2.78 -14.62
N ASP A 134 -14.32 3.53 -13.68
CA ASP A 134 -14.82 2.99 -12.40
C ASP A 134 -15.95 1.98 -12.61
N LYS A 135 -16.90 2.29 -13.50
CA LYS A 135 -17.95 1.33 -13.90
C LYS A 135 -17.38 0.09 -14.56
N MET A 136 -16.35 0.24 -15.39
CA MET A 136 -15.69 -0.88 -16.06
C MET A 136 -15.01 -1.81 -15.04
N LEU A 137 -14.32 -1.25 -14.05
CA LEU A 137 -13.70 -1.99 -12.96
C LEU A 137 -14.73 -2.75 -12.12
N ILE A 138 -15.83 -2.09 -11.75
CA ILE A 138 -16.93 -2.73 -11.01
C ILE A 138 -17.54 -3.88 -11.81
N ALA A 139 -17.84 -3.65 -13.10
CA ALA A 139 -18.43 -4.67 -13.97
C ALA A 139 -17.50 -5.89 -14.13
N SER A 140 -16.20 -5.64 -14.31
CA SER A 140 -15.19 -6.69 -14.44
C SER A 140 -15.06 -7.51 -13.16
N GLY A 141 -14.96 -6.83 -12.00
CA GLY A 141 -14.92 -7.50 -10.70
C GLY A 141 -16.15 -8.36 -10.43
N ASN A 142 -17.34 -7.89 -10.82
CA ASN A 142 -18.59 -8.66 -10.72
C ASN A 142 -18.59 -9.89 -11.63
N LEU A 143 -18.14 -9.75 -12.89
CA LEU A 143 -18.05 -10.86 -13.84
C LEU A 143 -17.10 -11.95 -13.33
N ILE A 144 -15.93 -11.56 -12.85
CA ILE A 144 -14.94 -12.49 -12.28
C ILE A 144 -15.54 -13.18 -11.04
N SER A 145 -16.20 -12.43 -10.16
CA SER A 145 -16.83 -12.98 -8.95
C SER A 145 -17.95 -13.96 -9.24
N GLN A 146 -18.69 -13.78 -10.34
CA GLN A 146 -19.73 -14.72 -10.76
C GLN A 146 -19.14 -16.05 -11.23
N ALA A 147 -17.97 -16.03 -11.87
CA ALA A 147 -17.32 -17.24 -12.36
C ALA A 147 -16.57 -18.01 -11.27
N PHE A 148 -15.85 -17.31 -10.40
CA PHE A 148 -14.93 -17.94 -9.45
C PHE A 148 -15.42 -17.90 -8.00
N GLY A 149 -16.43 -17.08 -7.68
CA GLY A 149 -16.87 -16.82 -6.31
C GLY A 149 -16.10 -15.65 -5.68
N ARG A 150 -16.85 -14.68 -5.15
CA ARG A 150 -16.30 -13.40 -4.64
C ARG A 150 -15.15 -13.57 -3.63
N ASP A 151 -15.21 -14.55 -2.75
CA ASP A 151 -14.24 -14.72 -1.65
C ASP A 151 -12.83 -15.09 -2.17
N TYR A 152 -12.74 -15.59 -3.39
CA TYR A 152 -11.49 -16.00 -4.04
C TYR A 152 -10.90 -14.93 -4.95
N VAL A 153 -11.59 -13.80 -5.14
CA VAL A 153 -11.18 -12.74 -6.08
C VAL A 153 -10.55 -11.59 -5.32
N TYR A 154 -9.39 -11.15 -5.82
CA TYR A 154 -8.59 -10.07 -5.26
C TYR A 154 -8.31 -9.03 -6.35
N ARG A 155 -8.48 -7.74 -6.05
CA ARG A 155 -7.97 -6.65 -6.87
C ARG A 155 -6.64 -6.20 -6.30
N VAL A 156 -5.54 -6.53 -6.98
CA VAL A 156 -4.18 -6.35 -6.47
C VAL A 156 -3.49 -5.09 -7.02
N GLY A 157 -4.02 -4.55 -8.11
CA GLY A 157 -3.52 -3.35 -8.78
C GLY A 157 -4.66 -2.46 -9.29
N GLY A 158 -4.34 -1.53 -10.20
CA GLY A 158 -5.32 -0.61 -10.79
C GLY A 158 -6.36 -1.36 -11.63
N ASP A 159 -5.88 -2.15 -12.59
CA ASP A 159 -6.62 -2.98 -13.55
C ASP A 159 -6.39 -4.48 -13.33
N GLU A 160 -5.57 -4.85 -12.35
CA GLU A 160 -5.13 -6.23 -12.13
C GLU A 160 -6.01 -6.96 -11.09
N PHE A 161 -6.50 -8.13 -11.49
CA PHE A 161 -7.28 -9.05 -10.66
C PHE A 161 -6.58 -10.41 -10.57
N VAL A 162 -6.67 -11.02 -9.39
CA VAL A 162 -6.13 -12.36 -9.13
C VAL A 162 -7.19 -13.21 -8.48
N VAL A 163 -7.30 -14.46 -8.91
CA VAL A 163 -8.11 -15.49 -8.24
C VAL A 163 -7.17 -16.43 -7.51
N LEU A 164 -7.45 -16.69 -6.23
CA LEU A 164 -6.83 -17.75 -5.44
C LEU A 164 -7.92 -18.68 -4.92
N ASP A 165 -8.19 -19.78 -5.64
CA ASP A 165 -9.19 -20.77 -5.27
C ASP A 165 -8.52 -21.99 -4.67
N ASP A 166 -8.71 -22.19 -3.35
CA ASP A 166 -8.19 -23.32 -2.61
C ASP A 166 -9.26 -24.31 -2.15
N GLN A 167 -10.47 -24.22 -2.71
CA GLN A 167 -11.61 -25.08 -2.39
C GLN A 167 -12.02 -25.96 -3.57
N SER A 168 -11.88 -25.47 -4.81
CA SER A 168 -12.21 -26.24 -6.01
C SER A 168 -11.16 -27.30 -6.33
N SER A 169 -11.62 -28.42 -6.89
CA SER A 169 -10.74 -29.35 -7.59
C SER A 169 -10.17 -28.72 -8.86
N GLN A 170 -9.10 -29.31 -9.39
CA GLN A 170 -8.50 -28.86 -10.66
C GLN A 170 -9.54 -28.81 -11.79
N THR A 171 -10.37 -29.84 -11.94
CA THR A 171 -11.37 -29.92 -13.02
C THR A 171 -12.49 -28.88 -12.87
N GLU A 172 -12.91 -28.58 -11.64
CA GLU A 172 -13.88 -27.50 -11.38
C GLU A 172 -13.28 -26.14 -11.71
N PHE A 173 -12.04 -25.88 -11.29
CA PHE A 173 -11.35 -24.63 -11.59
C PHE A 173 -11.15 -24.43 -13.10
N GLU A 174 -10.70 -25.45 -13.82
CA GLU A 174 -10.60 -25.43 -15.29
C GLU A 174 -11.96 -25.17 -15.96
N SER A 175 -13.04 -25.73 -15.41
CA SER A 175 -14.40 -25.49 -15.90
C SER A 175 -14.86 -24.05 -15.67
N HIS A 176 -14.55 -23.45 -14.51
CA HIS A 176 -14.82 -22.04 -14.22
C HIS A 176 -14.06 -21.13 -15.19
N CYS A 177 -12.78 -21.42 -15.45
CA CYS A 177 -11.97 -20.68 -16.44
C CYS A 177 -12.60 -20.74 -17.84
N ALA A 178 -12.96 -21.94 -18.32
CA ALA A 178 -13.56 -22.10 -19.64
C ALA A 178 -14.93 -21.38 -19.76
N ALA A 179 -15.74 -21.44 -18.69
CA ALA A 179 -17.02 -20.72 -18.64
C ALA A 179 -16.82 -19.20 -18.66
N PHE A 180 -15.83 -18.69 -17.93
CA PHE A 180 -15.47 -17.28 -17.90
C PHE A 180 -14.98 -16.78 -19.27
N GLU A 181 -14.07 -17.51 -19.91
CA GLU A 181 -13.58 -17.17 -21.26
C GLU A 181 -14.73 -17.09 -22.27
N LYS A 182 -15.68 -18.03 -22.21
CA LYS A 182 -16.88 -18.02 -23.08
C LYS A 182 -17.82 -16.85 -22.78
N ALA A 183 -17.87 -16.35 -21.54
CA ALA A 183 -18.70 -15.20 -21.18
C ALA A 183 -18.11 -13.86 -21.67
N LEU A 184 -16.82 -13.83 -22.04
CA LEU A 184 -16.14 -12.65 -22.58
C LEU A 184 -16.29 -12.48 -24.09
N THR A 185 -16.74 -13.51 -24.81
CA THR A 185 -16.95 -13.53 -26.28
C THR A 185 -18.42 -13.36 -26.65
#